data_AF-A0A512LAH6-F1
#
_entry.id   AF-A0A512LAH6-F1
#
_cell.length_a   1.000
_cell.length_b   1.000
_cell.length_c   1.000
_cell.angle_alpha   90.00
_cell.angle_beta   90.00
_cell.angle_gamma   90.00
#
_symmetry.space_group_name_H-M   'P 1'
#
loop_
_entity.id
_entity.type
_entity.pdbx_description
1 polymer ?
#
loop_
_entity_poly.entity_id
_entity_poly.type
_entity_poly.pdbx_seq_one_letter_code
_entity_poly.pdbx_strand_id
1 'polypeptide(L)' 'MHIQHQPDGSLVLDMSQKQARELAKTVIQHAEDAHTALLDFAYLLNEAHYDAENQFRQPPHAWEPGAHQPGTE' A
#
# COMPACT_ATOMS: atom_id res chain seq x y z
N MET A 1 -15.32 -5.75 -3.34
CA MET A 1 -14.44 -6.08 -4.48
C MET A 1 -15.30 -6.40 -5.68
N HIS A 2 -15.02 -5.76 -6.80
CA HIS A 2 -15.59 -6.03 -8.11
C HIS A 2 -14.45 -6.38 -9.06
N ILE A 3 -14.67 -7.34 -9.95
CA ILE A 3 -13.65 -7.85 -10.88
C ILE A 3 -14.19 -7.66 -12.29
N GLN A 4 -13.42 -6.96 -13.12
CA GLN A 4 -13.74 -6.76 -14.53
C GLN A 4 -12.73 -7.48 -15.39
N HIS A 5 -13.20 -8.30 -16.31
CA HIS A 5 -12.38 -8.96 -17.31
C HIS A 5 -12.27 -8.05 -18.53
N GLN A 6 -11.05 -7.69 -18.91
CA GLN A 6 -10.81 -6.86 -20.07
C GLN A 6 -10.67 -7.73 -21.33
N PRO A 7 -10.99 -7.19 -22.53
CA PRO A 7 -10.87 -7.92 -23.79
C PRO A 7 -9.44 -8.38 -24.12
N ASP A 8 -8.42 -7.73 -23.55
CA ASP A 8 -7.01 -8.08 -23.70
C ASP A 8 -6.55 -9.22 -22.77
N GLY A 9 -7.47 -9.77 -21.96
CA GLY A 9 -7.19 -10.83 -20.99
C GLY A 9 -6.71 -10.33 -19.63
N SER A 10 -6.58 -9.01 -19.43
CA SER A 10 -6.26 -8.44 -18.12
C SER A 10 -7.47 -8.42 -17.18
N LEU A 11 -7.20 -8.30 -15.89
CA LEU A 11 -8.21 -8.17 -14.83
C LEU A 11 -8.07 -6.80 -14.18
N VAL A 12 -9.18 -6.07 -14.07
CA VAL A 12 -9.27 -4.86 -13.25
C VAL A 12 -10.02 -5.20 -11.97
N LEU A 13 -9.40 -4.88 -10.84
CA LEU A 13 -9.93 -5.15 -9.51
C LEU A 13 -10.32 -3.83 -8.85
N ASP A 14 -11.62 -3.57 -8.73
CA ASP A 14 -12.13 -2.43 -7.98
C ASP A 14 -12.41 -2.86 -6.54
N MET A 15 -11.65 -2.31 -5.60
CA MET A 15 -11.80 -2.64 -4.18
C MET A 15 -11.53 -1.45 -3.28
N SER A 16 -12.11 -1.47 -2.09
CA SER A 16 -11.77 -0.47 -1.07
C SER A 16 -10.38 -0.73 -0.50
N GLN A 17 -9.76 0.31 0.07
CA GLN A 17 -8.45 0.19 0.72
C GLN A 17 -8.44 -0.88 1.82
N LYS A 18 -9.53 -1.01 2.58
CA LYS A 18 -9.71 -2.07 3.59
C LYS A 18 -9.64 -3.46 2.95
N GLN A 19 -10.33 -3.66 1.83
CA GLN A 19 -10.35 -4.94 1.11
C GLN A 19 -8.98 -5.29 0.53
N ALA A 20 -8.27 -4.30 -0.01
CA ALA A 20 -6.90 -4.46 -0.50
C ALA A 20 -5.94 -4.94 0.61
N ARG A 21 -6.04 -4.34 1.81
CA ARG A 21 -5.23 -4.72 2.97
C ARG A 21 -5.56 -6.12 3.50
N GLU A 22 -6.84 -6.48 3.55
CA GLU A 22 -7.27 -7.83 3.93
C GLU A 22 -6.73 -8.88 2.95
N LEU A 23 -6.82 -8.61 1.64
CA LEU A 23 -6.29 -9.48 0.59
C LEU A 23 -4.77 -9.65 0.71
N ALA A 24 -4.02 -8.55 0.82
CA ALA A 24 -2.57 -8.58 0.98
C ALA A 24 -2.16 -9.40 2.21
N LYS A 25 -2.86 -9.21 3.34
CA LYS A 25 -2.61 -9.97 4.57
C LYS A 25 -2.85 -11.47 4.36
N THR A 26 -3.97 -11.85 3.75
CA THR A 26 -4.28 -13.26 3.50
C THR A 26 -3.23 -13.92 2.61
N VAL A 27 -2.80 -13.24 1.54
CA VAL A 27 -1.77 -13.77 0.64
C VAL A 27 -0.44 -13.96 1.37
N ILE A 28 -0.01 -12.98 2.17
CA ILE A 28 1.25 -13.06 2.92
C ILE A 28 1.18 -14.15 4.01
N GLN A 29 0.03 -14.34 4.65
CA GLN A 29 -0.17 -15.39 5.65
C GLN A 29 -0.07 -16.80 5.08
N HIS A 30 -0.37 -16.97 3.79
CA HIS A 30 -0.26 -18.22 3.07
C HIS A 30 0.84 -18.16 2.00
N ALA A 31 1.93 -17.43 2.30
CA ALA A 31 2.99 -17.18 1.33
C ALA A 31 3.69 -18.45 0.83
N GLU A 32 3.72 -19.49 1.66
CA GLU A 32 4.23 -20.83 1.34
C GLU A 32 3.48 -21.53 0.21
N ASP A 33 2.18 -21.20 0.05
CA ASP A 33 1.31 -21.75 -0.99
C ASP A 33 1.11 -20.77 -2.17
N ALA A 34 1.65 -19.56 -2.06
CA ALA A 34 1.45 -18.49 -3.04
C ALA A 34 2.55 -18.49 -4.10
N HIS A 35 2.14 -18.39 -5.37
CA HIS A 35 3.09 -18.11 -6.45
C HIS A 35 3.73 -16.73 -6.27
N THR A 36 5.00 -16.60 -6.67
CA THR A 36 5.77 -15.34 -6.56
C THR A 36 5.03 -14.11 -7.07
N ALA A 37 4.35 -14.23 -8.22
CA ALA A 37 3.58 -13.11 -8.79
C ALA A 37 2.43 -12.64 -7.88
N LEU A 38 1.81 -13.55 -7.12
CA LEU A 38 0.76 -13.22 -6.16
C LEU A 38 1.34 -12.55 -4.91
N LEU A 39 2.53 -12.98 -4.47
CA LEU A 39 3.27 -12.32 -3.39
C LEU A 39 3.67 -10.90 -3.77
N ASP A 40 4.24 -10.72 -4.96
CA ASP A 40 4.61 -9.39 -5.50
C ASP A 40 3.39 -8.47 -5.53
N PHE A 41 2.25 -8.98 -5.98
CA PHE A 41 0.99 -8.23 -5.96
C PHE A 41 0.56 -7.84 -4.53
N ALA A 42 0.67 -8.74 -3.56
CA ALA A 42 0.35 -8.43 -2.16
C ALA A 42 1.29 -7.37 -1.56
N TYR A 43 2.58 -7.37 -1.93
CA TYR A 43 3.51 -6.33 -1.52
C TYR A 43 3.12 -4.97 -2.12
N LEU A 44 2.80 -4.92 -3.41
CA LEU A 44 2.34 -3.70 -4.07
C LEU A 44 1.07 -3.12 -3.43
N LEU A 45 0.12 -3.97 -3.01
CA LEU A 45 -1.07 -3.52 -2.30
C LEU A 45 -0.74 -2.87 -0.94
N ASN A 46 0.26 -3.38 -0.23
CA ASN A 46 0.71 -2.78 1.03
C ASN A 46 1.45 -1.46 0.81
N GLU A 47 2.30 -1.39 -0.21
CA GLU A 47 2.99 -0.13 -0.59
C GLU A 47 1.98 0.96 -0.93
N ALA A 48 1.00 0.65 -1.79
CA ALA A 48 -0.07 1.58 -2.14
C ALA A 48 -0.88 2.05 -0.91
N HIS A 49 -1.06 1.18 0.09
CA HIS A 49 -1.71 1.55 1.34
C HIS A 49 -0.87 2.56 2.14
N TYR A 50 0.42 2.30 2.33
CA TYR A 50 1.31 3.21 3.05
C TYR A 50 1.44 4.55 2.36
N ASP A 51 1.54 4.56 1.02
CA ASP A 51 1.59 5.79 0.23
C ASP A 51 0.29 6.59 0.35
N ALA A 52 -0.87 5.93 0.32
CA ALA A 52 -2.16 6.59 0.50
C ALA A 52 -2.32 7.22 1.90
N GLU A 53 -1.74 6.61 2.93
CA GLU A 53 -1.74 7.14 4.30
C GLU A 53 -0.56 8.08 4.59
N ASN A 54 0.34 8.29 3.62
CA ASN A 54 1.55 9.08 3.81
C ASN A 54 1.26 10.58 3.90
N GLN A 55 0.97 11.02 5.13
CA GLN A 55 0.83 12.43 5.50
C GLN A 55 2.16 13.09 5.83
N PHE A 56 3.28 12.39 5.71
CA PHE A 56 4.58 13.00 5.99
C PHE A 56 4.80 14.18 5.05
N ARG A 57 5.00 15.35 5.63
CA ARG A 57 5.38 16.57 4.92
C ARG A 57 6.58 17.13 5.65
N GLN A 58 7.66 17.37 4.91
CA GLN A 58 8.78 18.12 5.46
C GLN A 58 8.28 19.53 5.83
N PRO A 59 8.59 20.04 7.03
CA PRO A 59 8.23 21.40 7.39
C PRO A 59 8.97 22.37 6.45
N PRO A 60 8.32 23.48 6.05
CA PRO A 60 9.03 24.55 5.37
C PRO A 60 10.13 25.03 6.34
N HIS A 61 11.37 25.09 5.86
CA HIS A 61 12.55 25.52 6.63
C HIS A 61 13.04 24.51 7.71
N ALA A 62 13.09 23.21 7.39
CA ALA A 62 13.51 22.16 8.33
C ALA A 62 14.91 22.33 8.97
N TRP A 63 15.76 23.23 8.45
CA TRP A 63 17.11 23.50 8.94
C TRP A 63 17.35 24.94 9.40
N GLU A 64 16.31 25.79 9.44
CA GLU A 64 16.46 27.18 9.90
C GLU A 64 16.37 27.31 11.44
N PRO A 65 17.00 28.34 12.03
CA PRO A 65 16.89 28.62 13.45
C PRO A 65 15.43 28.91 13.83
N GLY A 66 14.78 27.98 14.53
CA GLY A 66 13.36 28.07 14.93
C GLY A 66 12.45 26.97 14.34
N ALA A 67 13.00 26.07 13.53
CA ALA A 67 12.26 24.90 13.04
C ALA A 67 11.71 24.04 14.20
N HIS A 68 10.43 23.68 14.12
CA HIS A 68 9.84 22.70 15.03
C HIS A 68 10.47 21.32 14.78
N GLN A 69 11.32 20.89 15.72
CA GLN A 69 11.84 19.53 15.73
C GLN A 69 10.74 18.57 16.20
N PRO A 70 10.57 17.40 15.58
CA PRO A 70 9.68 16.38 16.12
C PRO A 70 10.17 16.02 17.54
N GLY A 71 9.28 16.20 18.52
CA GLY A 71 9.59 15.95 19.92
C GLY A 71 9.94 14.48 20.14
N THR A 72 11.06 14.23 20.81
CA THR A 72 11.38 12.92 21.37
C THR A 72 10.56 12.76 22.65
N GLU A 73 9.37 12.16 22.54
CA GLU A 73 8.72 11.51 23.69
C GLU A 73 9.26 10.10 23.88
#